data_AF-A0A662UXC5-F1
#
_entry.id   AF-A0A662UXC5-F1
#
_cell.length_a   1.000
_cell.length_b   1.000
_cell.length_c   1.000
_cell.angle_alpha   90.00
_cell.angle_beta   90.00
_cell.angle_gamma   90.00
#
_symmetry.space_group_name_H-M   'P 1'
#
loop_
_entity.id
_entity.type
_entity.pdbx_description
1 polymer ?
#
loop_
_entity_poly.entity_id
_entity_poly.type
_entity_poly.pdbx_seq_one_letter_code
_entity_poly.pdbx_strand_id
1 'polypeptide(L)'
;MIRILDLFCGLGGVARGFQRYLIEHEIEFEYHAVDNDPRILRAHKFLNPHSKTFYRDAWSFTDEELREYDFIWASPPCETHSTLMCYYNKNSEKWKPPDMRLWDLITRLYKLEVPFIIENVRPYYGFIIKPTAQANRHCLWSNLALKSIELDHPKFEDIKDSTKRLLMYHAVPRAIVKVLRGRKLRDALRDMMHWKLAYKIAEQVIPMLLGEKKMVVQGRLDL
;
A
#
# COMPACT_ATOMS: atom_id res chain seq x y z
N MET A 1 2.99 -22.37 -2.87
CA MET A 1 3.32 -21.22 -2.00
C MET A 1 3.44 -19.94 -2.83
N ILE A 2 2.77 -18.86 -2.42
CA ILE A 2 2.87 -17.52 -3.05
C ILE A 2 3.84 -16.64 -2.26
N ARG A 3 4.79 -15.99 -2.93
CA ARG A 3 5.73 -15.02 -2.33
C ARG A 3 5.27 -13.59 -2.63
N ILE A 4 5.00 -12.82 -1.59
CA ILE A 4 4.49 -11.44 -1.68
C ILE A 4 5.54 -10.48 -1.13
N LEU A 5 5.89 -9.47 -1.90
CA LEU A 5 6.72 -8.35 -1.47
C LEU A 5 5.84 -7.11 -1.23
N ASP A 6 5.86 -6.58 -0.01
CA ASP A 6 5.16 -5.36 0.42
C ASP A 6 6.19 -4.26 0.67
N LEU A 7 6.39 -3.43 -0.35
CA LEU A 7 7.28 -2.26 -0.33
C LEU A 7 6.58 -1.08 0.35
N PHE A 8 7.29 -0.42 1.26
CA PHE A 8 6.75 0.68 2.08
C PHE A 8 5.60 0.22 2.98
N CYS A 9 5.81 -0.91 3.67
CA CYS A 9 4.73 -1.67 4.30
C CYS A 9 3.99 -0.93 5.42
N GLY A 10 4.58 0.12 6.01
CA GLY A 10 3.97 0.90 7.09
C GLY A 10 3.51 0.01 8.25
N LEU A 11 2.34 0.32 8.83
CA LEU A 11 1.72 -0.54 9.87
C LEU A 11 1.12 -1.85 9.33
N GLY A 12 1.16 -2.08 8.01
CA GLY A 12 0.74 -3.33 7.39
C GLY A 12 -0.77 -3.48 7.27
N GLY A 13 -1.49 -2.43 6.87
CA GLY A 13 -2.93 -2.57 6.56
C GLY A 13 -3.19 -3.54 5.42
N VAL A 14 -2.29 -3.54 4.43
CA VAL A 14 -2.28 -4.45 3.29
C VAL A 14 -1.96 -5.87 3.74
N ALA A 15 -0.88 -6.04 4.50
CA ALA A 15 -0.50 -7.31 5.11
C ALA A 15 -1.67 -7.95 5.88
N ARG A 16 -2.38 -7.20 6.72
CA ARG A 16 -3.55 -7.71 7.46
C ARG A 16 -4.64 -8.24 6.55
N GLY A 17 -4.94 -7.54 5.46
CA GLY A 17 -5.98 -7.95 4.51
C GLY A 17 -5.58 -9.19 3.71
N PHE A 18 -4.38 -9.16 3.11
CA PHE A 18 -3.85 -10.26 2.30
C PHE A 18 -3.62 -11.54 3.12
N GLN A 19 -2.95 -11.44 4.27
CA GLN A 19 -2.69 -12.61 5.12
C GLN A 19 -4.00 -13.24 5.60
N ARG A 20 -4.99 -12.42 5.97
CA ARG A 20 -6.29 -12.94 6.37
C ARG A 20 -6.97 -13.72 5.25
N TYR A 21 -6.98 -13.18 4.02
CA TYR A 21 -7.54 -13.89 2.87
C TYR A 21 -6.81 -15.22 2.62
N LEU A 22 -5.47 -15.19 2.59
CA LEU A 22 -4.64 -16.37 2.34
C LEU A 22 -4.84 -17.45 3.40
N ILE A 23 -4.91 -17.07 4.68
CA ILE A 23 -5.15 -17.99 5.80
C ILE A 23 -6.56 -18.60 5.72
N GLU A 24 -7.59 -17.77 5.49
CA GLU A 24 -8.98 -18.24 5.42
C GLU A 24 -9.22 -19.21 4.24
N HIS A 25 -8.39 -19.14 3.20
CA HIS A 25 -8.48 -20.01 2.01
C HIS A 25 -7.38 -21.08 1.97
N GLU A 26 -6.64 -21.28 3.06
CA GLU A 26 -5.60 -22.31 3.18
C GLU A 26 -4.50 -22.24 2.11
N ILE A 27 -4.20 -21.03 1.64
CA ILE A 27 -3.17 -20.78 0.62
C ILE A 27 -1.83 -20.56 1.32
N GLU A 28 -0.85 -21.42 1.05
CA GLU A 28 0.49 -21.27 1.58
C GLU A 28 1.18 -20.01 1.02
N PHE A 29 1.79 -19.20 1.89
CA PHE A 29 2.40 -17.93 1.48
C PHE A 29 3.65 -17.56 2.28
N GLU A 30 4.47 -16.72 1.67
CA GLU A 30 5.58 -15.99 2.29
C GLU A 30 5.35 -14.49 2.11
N TYR A 31 5.23 -13.73 3.20
CA TYR A 31 4.94 -12.29 3.15
C TYR A 31 6.14 -11.47 3.61
N HIS A 32 6.76 -10.73 2.69
CA HIS A 32 7.96 -9.91 2.93
C HIS A 32 7.58 -8.44 3.03
N ALA A 33 7.73 -7.86 4.22
CA ALA A 33 7.36 -6.47 4.50
C ALA A 33 8.61 -5.59 4.66
N VAL A 34 8.73 -4.55 3.84
CA VAL A 34 9.93 -3.69 3.75
C VAL A 34 9.60 -2.28 4.20
N ASP A 35 10.39 -1.76 5.14
CA ASP A 35 10.34 -0.37 5.58
C ASP A 35 11.72 0.06 6.10
N ASN A 36 12.03 1.35 5.96
CA ASN A 36 13.31 1.91 6.39
C ASN A 36 13.25 2.53 7.79
N ASP A 37 12.19 2.28 8.57
CA ASP A 37 12.14 2.63 9.98
C ASP A 37 11.93 1.40 10.88
N PRO A 38 12.88 1.08 11.77
CA PRO A 38 12.82 -0.14 12.57
C PRO A 38 11.68 -0.10 13.61
N ARG A 39 11.16 1.07 13.98
CA ARG A 39 10.01 1.19 14.88
C ARG A 39 8.70 0.88 14.16
N ILE A 40 8.62 1.27 12.88
CA ILE A 40 7.49 0.88 12.02
C ILE A 40 7.51 -0.63 11.80
N LEU A 41 8.65 -1.22 11.46
CA LEU A 41 8.74 -2.68 11.29
C LEU A 41 8.38 -3.45 12.57
N ARG A 42 8.79 -2.97 13.74
CA ARG A 42 8.40 -3.58 15.02
C ARG A 42 6.88 -3.50 15.23
N ALA A 43 6.26 -2.36 14.91
CA ALA A 43 4.82 -2.18 14.99
C ALA A 43 4.06 -3.03 13.96
N HIS A 44 4.57 -3.11 12.72
CA HIS A 44 4.06 -3.97 11.67
C HIS A 44 4.07 -5.43 12.11
N LYS A 45 5.20 -5.94 12.60
CA LYS A 45 5.35 -7.33 13.05
C LYS A 45 4.45 -7.66 14.23
N PHE A 46 4.23 -6.70 15.13
CA PHE A 46 3.27 -6.85 16.22
C PHE A 46 1.82 -7.02 15.71
N LEU A 47 1.46 -6.33 14.63
CA LEU A 47 0.12 -6.43 14.02
C LEU A 47 -0.02 -7.60 13.03
N ASN A 48 1.09 -8.02 12.43
CA ASN A 48 1.17 -9.01 11.36
C ASN A 48 2.25 -10.06 11.69
N PRO A 49 1.96 -11.00 12.60
CA PRO A 49 2.95 -11.96 13.06
C PRO A 49 3.48 -12.88 11.95
N HIS A 50 2.75 -13.07 10.84
CA HIS A 50 3.18 -13.87 9.69
C HIS A 50 4.09 -13.12 8.71
N SER A 51 4.27 -11.80 8.85
CA SER A 51 5.20 -11.04 8.00
C SER A 51 6.65 -11.33 8.36
N LYS A 52 7.52 -11.55 7.37
CA LYS A 52 8.98 -11.42 7.49
C LYS A 52 9.36 -9.97 7.19
N THR A 53 9.92 -9.26 8.16
CA THR A 53 10.21 -7.82 8.05
C THR A 53 11.67 -7.57 7.68
N PHE A 54 11.91 -6.66 6.74
CA PHE A 54 13.25 -6.29 6.27
C PHE A 54 13.49 -4.79 6.47
N TYR A 55 14.52 -4.46 7.25
CA TYR A 55 15.00 -3.08 7.41
C TYR A 55 15.86 -2.71 6.22
N ARG A 56 15.24 -2.10 5.21
CA ARG A 56 15.88 -1.73 3.93
C ARG A 56 15.12 -0.57 3.30
N ASP A 57 15.82 0.25 2.53
CA ASP A 57 15.17 1.21 1.64
C ASP A 57 14.44 0.47 0.51
N ALA A 58 13.11 0.56 0.47
CA ALA A 58 12.30 -0.07 -0.57
C ALA A 58 12.63 0.44 -1.98
N TRP A 59 13.18 1.65 -2.13
CA TRP A 59 13.66 2.15 -3.42
C TRP A 59 14.90 1.42 -3.95
N SER A 60 15.64 0.72 -3.07
CA SER A 60 16.92 0.08 -3.40
C SER A 60 16.81 -1.34 -3.98
N PHE A 61 15.60 -1.88 -4.14
CA PHE A 61 15.40 -3.19 -4.75
C PHE A 61 15.80 -3.16 -6.22
N THR A 62 16.58 -4.13 -6.70
CA THR A 62 16.92 -4.29 -8.12
C THR A 62 15.82 -5.04 -8.87
N ASP A 63 15.83 -4.99 -10.20
CA ASP A 63 14.82 -5.70 -10.99
C ASP A 63 14.94 -7.22 -10.85
N GLU A 64 16.15 -7.73 -10.63
CA GLU A 64 16.42 -9.15 -10.37
C GLU A 64 15.77 -9.59 -9.07
N GLU A 65 15.92 -8.81 -8.00
CA GLU A 65 15.30 -9.10 -6.70
C GLU A 65 13.78 -9.04 -6.77
N LEU A 66 13.22 -8.08 -7.51
CA LEU A 66 11.77 -7.96 -7.69
C LEU A 66 11.18 -9.17 -8.43
N ARG A 67 11.92 -9.77 -9.37
CA ARG A 67 11.50 -10.96 -10.14
C ARG A 67 11.44 -12.25 -9.32
N GLU A 68 11.98 -12.27 -8.10
CA GLU A 68 11.92 -13.44 -7.21
C GLU A 68 10.55 -13.65 -6.55
N TYR A 69 9.63 -12.69 -6.70
CA TYR A 69 8.31 -12.68 -6.06
C TYR A 69 7.21 -12.94 -7.06
N ASP A 70 6.13 -13.57 -6.59
CA ASP A 70 4.94 -13.82 -7.40
C ASP A 70 4.04 -12.59 -7.45
N PHE A 71 4.14 -11.71 -6.45
CA PHE A 71 3.37 -10.47 -6.37
C PHE A 71 4.08 -9.37 -5.60
N ILE A 72 3.99 -8.14 -6.12
CA ILE A 72 4.54 -6.94 -5.49
C ILE A 72 3.42 -5.97 -5.15
N TRP A 73 3.32 -5.60 -3.87
CA TRP A 73 2.60 -4.42 -3.43
C TRP A 73 3.59 -3.28 -3.17
N ALA A 74 3.24 -2.06 -3.55
CA ALA A 74 4.01 -0.88 -3.17
C ALA A 74 3.12 0.31 -2.81
N SER A 75 3.33 0.89 -1.63
CA SER A 75 2.65 2.11 -1.18
C SER A 75 3.64 3.22 -0.86
N PRO A 76 4.35 3.77 -1.87
CA PRO A 76 5.37 4.80 -1.64
C PRO A 76 4.75 6.06 -0.98
N PRO A 77 5.54 6.82 -0.20
CA PRO A 77 5.04 7.98 0.53
C PRO A 77 4.26 8.98 -0.35
N CYS A 78 3.05 9.36 0.09
CA CYS A 78 2.14 10.22 -0.68
C CYS A 78 2.18 11.71 -0.29
N GLU A 79 3.01 12.08 0.70
CA GLU A 79 2.95 13.39 1.37
C GLU A 79 3.02 14.55 0.37
N THR A 80 3.93 14.48 -0.61
CA THR A 80 4.14 15.53 -1.63
C THR A 80 3.09 15.53 -2.75
N HIS A 81 2.20 14.53 -2.81
CA HIS A 81 1.18 14.39 -3.85
C HIS A 81 -0.22 14.79 -3.36
N SER A 82 -0.44 14.80 -2.05
CA SER A 82 -1.77 15.06 -1.48
C SER A 82 -2.19 16.53 -1.56
N THR A 83 -3.48 16.78 -1.86
CA THR A 83 -4.08 18.13 -1.87
C THR A 83 -3.90 18.86 -0.54
N LEU A 84 -3.92 18.12 0.58
CA LEU A 84 -3.76 18.66 1.92
C LEU A 84 -2.40 19.36 2.09
N MET A 85 -1.32 18.71 1.64
CA MET A 85 0.02 19.26 1.73
C MET A 85 0.19 20.50 0.86
N CYS A 86 -0.40 20.50 -0.34
CA CYS A 86 -0.37 21.68 -1.22
C CYS A 86 -1.15 22.85 -0.66
N TYR A 87 -2.28 22.61 0.00
CA TYR A 87 -3.05 23.69 0.61
C TYR A 87 -2.30 24.32 1.79
N TYR A 88 -1.71 23.51 2.68
CA TYR A 88 -1.01 24.03 3.87
C TYR A 88 0.34 24.67 3.58
N ASN A 89 1.04 24.27 2.50
CA ASN A 89 2.41 24.72 2.26
C ASN A 89 2.58 25.72 1.12
N LYS A 90 1.50 26.13 0.43
CA LYS A 90 1.55 27.02 -0.76
C LYS A 90 2.36 28.31 -0.54
N ASN A 91 2.46 28.82 0.69
CA ASN A 91 3.19 30.03 1.05
C ASN A 91 4.24 29.80 2.16
N SER A 92 4.70 28.56 2.35
CA SER A 92 5.65 28.22 3.42
C SER A 92 7.01 27.83 2.84
N GLU A 93 8.10 28.13 3.56
CA GLU A 93 9.44 27.60 3.29
C GLU A 93 9.52 26.05 3.34
N LYS A 94 8.45 25.39 3.80
CA LYS A 94 8.32 23.93 3.89
C LYS A 94 7.65 23.30 2.65
N TRP A 95 7.34 24.10 1.63
CA TRP A 95 6.85 23.56 0.36
C TRP A 95 7.90 22.63 -0.25
N LYS A 96 7.47 21.43 -0.63
CA LYS A 96 8.28 20.46 -1.36
C LYS A 96 7.60 20.17 -2.70
N PRO A 97 8.34 20.15 -3.81
CA PRO A 97 7.78 19.71 -5.09
C PRO A 97 7.31 18.24 -4.98
N PRO A 98 6.38 17.81 -5.86
CA PRO A 98 5.94 16.42 -5.92
C PRO A 98 7.13 15.50 -6.19
N ASP A 99 7.23 14.41 -5.42
CA ASP A 99 8.25 13.39 -5.61
C ASP A 99 7.94 12.53 -6.84
N MET A 100 8.59 12.84 -7.95
CA MET A 100 8.32 12.20 -9.23
C MET A 100 8.71 10.72 -9.27
N ARG A 101 9.43 10.20 -8.26
CA ARG A 101 9.81 8.79 -8.14
C ARG A 101 8.61 7.85 -8.12
N LEU A 102 7.42 8.32 -7.75
CA LEU A 102 6.17 7.53 -7.89
C LEU A 102 5.97 7.09 -9.35
N TRP A 103 6.14 8.01 -10.30
CA TRP A 103 5.89 7.73 -11.72
C TRP A 103 6.99 6.86 -12.32
N ASP A 104 8.23 7.03 -11.85
CA ASP A 104 9.35 6.15 -12.19
C ASP A 104 9.07 4.72 -11.70
N LEU A 105 8.57 4.56 -10.46
CA LEU A 105 8.18 3.24 -9.93
C LEU A 105 7.07 2.60 -10.75
N ILE A 106 6.03 3.36 -11.09
CA ILE A 106 4.92 2.89 -11.92
C ILE A 106 5.45 2.40 -13.27
N THR A 107 6.23 3.24 -13.96
CA THR A 107 6.81 2.91 -15.26
C THR A 107 7.73 1.69 -15.17
N ARG A 108 8.54 1.61 -14.11
CA ARG A 108 9.45 0.49 -13.85
C ARG A 108 8.70 -0.81 -13.65
N LEU A 109 7.69 -0.85 -12.78
CA LEU A 109 6.93 -2.08 -12.52
C LEU A 109 6.09 -2.52 -13.74
N TYR A 110 5.55 -1.59 -14.54
CA TYR A 110 4.89 -1.95 -15.80
C TYR A 110 5.83 -2.59 -16.84
N LYS A 111 7.13 -2.30 -16.79
CA LYS A 111 8.15 -2.97 -17.62
C LYS A 111 8.56 -4.34 -17.09
N LEU A 112 8.25 -4.64 -15.83
CA LEU A 112 8.47 -5.96 -15.25
C LEU A 112 7.28 -6.86 -15.55
N GLU A 113 7.55 -8.13 -15.86
CA GLU A 113 6.53 -9.16 -16.07
C GLU A 113 6.00 -9.74 -14.74
N VAL A 114 6.30 -9.09 -13.62
CA VAL A 114 5.87 -9.52 -12.28
C VAL A 114 4.50 -8.89 -11.98
N PRO A 115 3.50 -9.65 -11.50
CA PRO A 115 2.25 -9.10 -11.00
C PRO A 115 2.47 -8.05 -9.91
N PHE A 116 1.86 -6.87 -10.05
CA PHE A 116 2.03 -5.82 -9.04
C PHE A 116 0.79 -4.94 -8.82
N ILE A 117 0.74 -4.28 -7.67
CA ILE A 117 -0.11 -3.12 -7.40
C ILE A 117 0.71 -2.02 -6.75
N ILE A 118 0.65 -0.82 -7.31
CA ILE A 118 1.09 0.42 -6.65
C ILE A 118 -0.14 1.16 -6.15
N GLU A 119 -0.09 1.59 -4.90
CA GLU A 119 -1.13 2.38 -4.25
C GLU A 119 -0.64 3.79 -3.94
N ASN A 120 -1.47 4.78 -4.22
CA ASN A 120 -1.26 6.13 -3.75
C ASN A 120 -2.59 6.90 -3.65
N VAL A 121 -2.57 8.13 -3.15
CA VAL A 121 -3.73 9.03 -3.16
C VAL A 121 -3.84 9.78 -4.50
N ARG A 122 -5.02 10.36 -4.77
CA ARG A 122 -5.20 11.24 -5.93
C ARG A 122 -4.24 12.44 -5.86
N PRO A 123 -3.36 12.66 -6.85
CA PRO A 123 -2.48 13.80 -6.89
C PRO A 123 -3.25 15.11 -7.11
N TYR A 124 -2.83 16.19 -6.45
CA TYR A 124 -3.47 17.50 -6.58
C TYR A 124 -3.35 18.12 -8.00
N TYR A 125 -2.35 17.70 -8.76
CA TYR A 125 -2.05 18.18 -10.12
C TYR A 125 -2.66 17.30 -11.22
N GLY A 126 -3.49 16.32 -10.86
CA GLY A 126 -4.02 15.35 -11.81
C GLY A 126 -3.05 14.19 -12.09
N PHE A 127 -3.55 13.18 -12.80
CA PHE A 127 -2.80 11.96 -13.07
C PHE A 127 -1.88 12.13 -14.28
N ILE A 128 -0.60 11.82 -14.13
CA ILE A 128 0.32 11.66 -15.25
C ILE A 128 0.05 10.33 -15.94
N ILE A 129 -0.03 9.25 -15.15
CA ILE A 129 -0.48 7.93 -15.59
C ILE A 129 -1.83 7.67 -14.93
N LYS A 130 -2.86 7.35 -15.71
CA LYS A 130 -4.20 7.05 -15.17
C LYS A 130 -4.17 5.77 -14.32
N PRO A 131 -4.85 5.74 -13.16
CA PRO A 131 -4.93 4.54 -12.34
C PRO A 131 -5.79 3.47 -13.02
N THR A 132 -5.44 2.20 -12.81
CA THR A 132 -6.21 1.03 -13.27
C THR A 132 -7.54 0.90 -12.53
N ALA A 133 -7.54 1.21 -11.23
CA ALA A 133 -8.72 1.09 -10.36
C ALA A 133 -8.63 2.05 -9.17
N GLN A 134 -9.72 2.13 -8.41
CA GLN A 134 -9.81 2.93 -7.19
C GLN A 134 -10.35 2.09 -6.03
N ALA A 135 -9.76 2.23 -4.84
CA ALA A 135 -10.21 1.62 -3.59
C ALA A 135 -10.50 2.73 -2.56
N ASN A 136 -11.77 3.16 -2.45
CA ASN A 136 -12.17 4.39 -1.76
C ASN A 136 -11.27 5.59 -2.15
N ARG A 137 -10.46 6.12 -1.22
CA ARG A 137 -9.58 7.28 -1.46
C ARG A 137 -8.26 6.93 -2.17
N HIS A 138 -7.98 5.65 -2.34
CA HIS A 138 -6.72 5.13 -2.87
C HIS A 138 -6.83 4.85 -4.37
N CYS A 139 -5.89 5.35 -5.16
CA CYS A 139 -5.71 5.06 -6.56
C CYS A 139 -4.73 3.89 -6.71
N LEU A 140 -5.06 2.95 -7.60
CA LEU A 140 -4.28 1.73 -7.82
C LEU A 140 -3.76 1.69 -9.27
N TRP A 141 -2.48 1.43 -9.44
CA TRP A 141 -1.85 1.10 -10.73
C TRP A 141 -1.39 -0.34 -10.71
N SER A 142 -1.72 -1.09 -11.75
CA SER A 142 -1.49 -2.53 -11.79
C SER A 142 -1.50 -3.05 -13.22
N ASN A 143 -0.68 -4.09 -13.47
CA ASN A 143 -0.77 -4.94 -14.65
C ASN A 143 -1.82 -6.06 -14.51
N LEU A 144 -2.53 -6.13 -13.37
CA LEU A 144 -3.65 -7.02 -13.13
C LEU A 144 -4.98 -6.33 -13.43
N ALA A 145 -5.98 -7.13 -13.85
CA ALA A 145 -7.33 -6.65 -14.10
C ALA A 145 -8.07 -6.40 -12.77
N LEU A 146 -8.05 -5.17 -12.28
CA LEU A 146 -8.70 -4.78 -11.03
C LEU A 146 -10.03 -4.07 -11.27
N LYS A 147 -11.03 -4.41 -10.45
CA LYS A 147 -12.26 -3.62 -10.29
C LYS A 147 -12.10 -2.67 -9.13
N SER A 148 -12.66 -1.46 -9.28
CA SER A 148 -12.76 -0.50 -8.18
C SER A 148 -13.57 -1.06 -7.02
N ILE A 149 -13.16 -0.73 -5.80
CA ILE A 149 -13.76 -1.18 -4.55
C ILE A 149 -14.23 0.05 -3.78
N GLU A 150 -15.47 0.01 -3.33
CA GLU A 150 -16.02 0.98 -2.40
C GLU A 150 -16.55 0.26 -1.17
N LEU A 151 -16.07 0.68 0.00
CA LEU A 151 -16.58 0.22 1.28
C LEU A 151 -17.34 1.35 1.96
N ASP A 152 -18.50 1.00 2.52
CA ASP A 152 -19.25 1.86 3.41
C ASP A 152 -18.50 2.01 4.75
N HIS A 153 -17.76 3.10 4.85
CA HIS A 153 -16.91 3.45 5.97
C HIS A 153 -17.09 4.93 6.31
N PRO A 154 -16.88 5.33 7.58
CA PRO A 154 -16.81 6.73 7.94
C PRO A 154 -15.84 7.47 7.02
N LYS A 155 -16.20 8.69 6.60
CA LYS A 155 -15.34 9.51 5.75
C LYS A 155 -13.99 9.70 6.44
N PHE A 156 -12.91 9.51 5.69
CA PHE A 156 -11.56 9.57 6.24
C PHE A 156 -11.27 10.95 6.85
N GLU A 157 -11.85 12.00 6.27
CA GLU A 157 -11.79 13.39 6.73
C GLU A 157 -12.29 13.57 8.17
N ASP A 158 -13.28 12.80 8.59
CA ASP A 158 -13.91 12.92 9.92
C ASP A 158 -13.09 12.22 11.03
N ILE A 159 -12.12 11.39 10.63
CA ILE A 159 -11.35 10.52 11.55
C ILE A 159 -9.86 10.84 11.59
N LYS A 160 -9.29 11.40 10.51
CA LYS A 160 -7.83 11.52 10.30
C LYS A 160 -7.07 12.26 11.39
N ASP A 161 -7.72 13.13 12.15
CA ASP A 161 -7.08 13.98 13.16
C ASP A 161 -7.12 13.38 14.58
N SER A 162 -7.75 12.21 14.77
CA SER A 162 -7.84 11.53 16.05
C SER A 162 -7.21 10.14 16.02
N THR A 163 -6.09 9.95 16.74
CA THR A 163 -5.46 8.63 16.90
C THR A 163 -6.43 7.58 17.42
N LYS A 164 -7.32 7.94 18.36
CA LYS A 164 -8.34 7.02 18.89
C LYS A 164 -9.32 6.57 17.80
N ARG A 165 -9.80 7.50 16.96
CA ARG A 165 -10.71 7.17 15.85
C ARG A 165 -10.01 6.34 14.79
N LEU A 166 -8.75 6.67 14.44
CA LEU A 166 -7.95 5.90 13.50
C LEU A 166 -7.69 4.45 13.96
N LEU A 167 -7.38 4.25 15.26
CA LEU A 167 -7.24 2.91 15.82
C LEU A 167 -8.54 2.11 15.67
N MET A 168 -9.70 2.72 15.96
CA MET A 168 -10.99 2.07 15.79
C MET A 168 -11.30 1.78 14.32
N TYR A 169 -11.04 2.76 13.43
CA TYR A 169 -11.26 2.65 12.00
C TYR A 169 -10.50 1.48 11.41
N HIS A 170 -9.19 1.37 11.67
CA HIS A 170 -8.38 0.25 11.17
C HIS A 170 -8.51 -1.03 11.99
N ALA A 171 -9.35 -1.06 13.03
CA ALA A 171 -9.41 -2.14 14.01
C ALA A 171 -8.02 -2.54 14.53
N VAL A 172 -7.18 -1.55 14.85
CA VAL A 172 -5.83 -1.74 15.41
C VAL A 172 -5.94 -1.77 16.94
N PRO A 173 -5.41 -2.80 17.61
CA PRO A 173 -5.50 -2.92 19.06
C PRO A 173 -4.74 -1.79 19.76
N ARG A 174 -5.32 -1.24 20.84
CA ARG A 174 -4.69 -0.16 21.63
C ARG A 174 -3.31 -0.53 22.19
N ALA A 175 -3.03 -1.83 22.34
CA ALA A 175 -1.72 -2.33 22.75
C ALA A 175 -0.57 -1.84 21.85
N ILE A 176 -0.84 -1.46 20.59
CA ILE A 176 0.15 -0.88 19.69
C ILE A 176 0.86 0.35 20.28
N VAL A 177 0.20 1.10 21.17
CA VAL A 177 0.76 2.29 21.83
C VAL A 177 1.98 1.94 22.69
N LYS A 178 2.13 0.69 23.11
CA LYS A 178 3.33 0.19 23.81
C LYS A 178 4.54 0.03 22.87
N VAL A 179 4.30 -0.11 21.56
CA VAL A 179 5.32 -0.34 20.53
C VAL A 179 5.65 0.94 19.75
N LEU A 180 4.62 1.70 19.37
CA LEU A 180 4.73 2.94 18.62
C LEU A 180 3.74 3.97 19.18
N ARG A 181 4.19 5.20 19.45
CA ARG A 181 3.38 6.21 20.15
C ARG A 181 3.54 7.61 19.59
N GLY A 182 2.69 8.52 20.07
CA GLY A 182 2.74 9.94 19.75
C GLY A 182 2.39 10.24 18.29
N ARG A 183 2.97 11.34 17.77
CA ARG A 183 2.77 11.82 16.39
C ARG A 183 3.02 10.71 15.36
N LYS A 184 4.09 9.94 15.55
CA LYS A 184 4.48 8.89 14.62
C LYS A 184 3.44 7.78 14.47
N LEU A 185 2.83 7.34 15.57
CA LEU A 185 1.73 6.37 15.50
C LEU A 185 0.54 6.95 14.71
N ARG A 186 0.18 8.21 14.98
CA ARG A 186 -0.93 8.86 14.29
C ARG A 186 -0.66 8.96 12.79
N ASP A 187 0.52 9.40 12.40
CA ASP A 187 0.86 9.60 11.00
C ASP A 187 0.88 8.23 10.27
N ALA A 188 1.52 7.21 10.87
CA ALA A 188 1.50 5.85 10.32
C ALA A 188 0.09 5.24 10.23
N LEU A 189 -0.84 5.60 11.12
CA LEU A 189 -2.25 5.21 11.03
C LEU A 189 -3.02 5.99 9.95
N ARG A 190 -2.65 7.23 9.64
CA ARG A 190 -3.29 8.02 8.57
C ARG A 190 -2.94 7.47 7.20
N ASP A 191 -1.70 7.02 7.05
CA ASP A 191 -1.16 6.50 5.79
C ASP A 191 -1.57 5.05 5.55
N MET A 192 -1.96 4.32 6.60
CA MET A 192 -2.38 2.93 6.53
C MET A 192 -3.62 2.75 5.63
N MET A 193 -3.56 1.80 4.69
CA MET A 193 -4.75 1.31 4.00
C MET A 193 -5.67 0.54 4.97
N HIS A 194 -6.99 0.66 4.79
CA HIS A 194 -7.93 -0.11 5.58
C HIS A 194 -7.89 -1.61 5.20
N TRP A 195 -7.73 -2.51 6.18
CA TRP A 195 -7.49 -3.93 5.92
C TRP A 195 -8.62 -4.63 5.14
N LYS A 196 -9.87 -4.19 5.29
CA LYS A 196 -10.99 -4.73 4.49
C LYS A 196 -10.88 -4.37 3.01
N LEU A 197 -10.31 -3.21 2.66
CA LEU A 197 -10.02 -2.87 1.27
C LEU A 197 -8.96 -3.82 0.73
N ALA A 198 -7.86 -3.98 1.48
CA ALA A 198 -6.79 -4.90 1.12
C ALA A 198 -7.29 -6.35 0.98
N TYR A 199 -8.20 -6.80 1.84
CA TYR A 199 -8.85 -8.12 1.71
C TYR A 199 -9.64 -8.25 0.41
N LYS A 200 -10.43 -7.23 0.05
CA LYS A 200 -11.19 -7.22 -1.21
C LYS A 200 -10.31 -7.09 -2.46
N ILE A 201 -9.12 -6.51 -2.33
CA ILE A 201 -8.11 -6.56 -3.37
C ILE A 201 -7.52 -7.98 -3.47
N ALA A 202 -7.16 -8.60 -2.34
CA ALA A 202 -6.64 -9.98 -2.32
C ALA A 202 -7.63 -10.98 -2.93
N GLU A 203 -8.92 -10.82 -2.68
CA GLU A 203 -10.01 -11.61 -3.30
C GLU A 203 -10.01 -11.54 -4.84
N GLN A 204 -9.56 -10.42 -5.42
CA GLN A 204 -9.39 -10.30 -6.87
C GLN A 204 -8.04 -10.85 -7.35
N VAL A 205 -6.96 -10.52 -6.64
CA VAL A 205 -5.57 -10.75 -7.07
C VAL A 205 -5.17 -12.21 -6.91
N ILE A 206 -5.40 -12.81 -5.74
CA ILE A 206 -4.85 -14.13 -5.41
C ILE A 206 -5.30 -15.22 -6.41
N PRO A 207 -6.58 -15.31 -6.82
CA PRO A 207 -6.99 -16.27 -7.85
C PRO A 207 -6.29 -16.06 -9.21
N MET A 208 -5.94 -14.81 -9.56
CA MET A 208 -5.20 -14.51 -10.79
C MET A 208 -3.77 -15.02 -10.72
N LEU A 209 -3.12 -14.88 -9.55
CA LEU A 209 -1.76 -15.40 -9.30
C LEU A 209 -1.71 -16.93 -9.35
N LEU A 210 -2.76 -17.59 -8.86
CA LEU A 210 -2.90 -19.05 -8.90
C LEU A 210 -3.29 -19.60 -10.29
N GLY A 211 -3.48 -18.73 -11.29
CA GLY A 211 -3.82 -19.13 -12.65
C GLY A 211 -5.30 -19.48 -12.88
N GLU A 212 -6.17 -19.23 -11.90
CA GLU A 212 -7.61 -19.52 -11.99
C GLU A 212 -8.36 -18.48 -12.86
N LYS A 213 -7.73 -17.34 -13.16
CA LYS A 213 -8.20 -16.34 -14.14
C LYS A 213 -7.03 -15.77 -14.96
N LYS A 214 -6.78 -16.31 -16.15
CA LYS A 214 -5.95 -15.64 -17.15
C LYS A 214 -6.74 -14.46 -17.75
N MET A 215 -6.39 -13.23 -17.41
CA MET A 215 -6.63 -12.08 -18.30
C MET A 215 -5.42 -11.16 -18.28
N VAL A 216 -4.66 -11.22 -19.38
CA VAL A 216 -3.61 -10.26 -19.69
C VAL A 216 -4.31 -8.98 -20.15
N VAL A 217 -4.28 -7.93 -19.35
CA VAL A 217 -4.42 -6.58 -19.90
C VAL A 217 -3.03 -6.23 -20.40
N GLN A 218 -2.82 -6.28 -21.72
CA GLN A 218 -1.71 -5.58 -22.35
C GLN A 218 -1.97 -4.08 -22.13
N GLY A 219 -1.62 -3.58 -20.96
CA GLY A 219 -1.55 -2.16 -20.68
C GLY A 219 -0.35 -1.62 -21.45
N ARG A 220 -0.54 -1.26 -22.72
CA ARG A 220 0.31 -0.24 -23.31
C ARG A 220 0.16 0.98 -22.41
N LEU A 221 1.29 1.46 -21.87
CA LEU A 221 1.34 2.81 -21.34
C LEU A 221 0.98 3.72 -22.52
N ASP A 222 -0.25 4.22 -22.55
CA ASP A 222 -0.63 5.31 -23.43
C ASP A 222 0.09 6.56 -22.87
N LEU A 223 1.36 6.73 -23.25
CA LEU A 223 2.17 7.92 -23.01
C LEU A 223 1.77 9.02 -23.98
#